data_AF-A0A972M3L4-F1
#
_entry.id   AF-A0A972M3L4-F1
#
_cell.length_a   1.000
_cell.length_b   1.000
_cell.length_c   1.000
_cell.angle_alpha   90.00
_cell.angle_beta   90.00
_cell.angle_gamma   90.00
#
_symmetry.space_group_name_H-M   'P 1'
#
loop_
_entity.id
_entity.type
_entity.pdbx_description
1 polymer ?
#
loop_
_entity_poly.entity_id
_entity_poly.type
_entity_poly.pdbx_seq_one_letter_code
_entity_poly.pdbx_strand_id
1 'polypeptide(L)'
;MPIKLVHIADLHAGKTTARTLNRNEDLIKALEEVKNLLKTEMVDYLIIAGDVFDKAIPDADSEHLIYDFLVEVGLTGTKTILIGGNHDSPRKLRNITPWSEKFKIKVFPSFDFNKFIYTDGEAAFVNLPFISERAITELSGTEADAKITYAERIRKLLF
;
A
#
# COMPACT_ATOMS: atom_id res chain seq x y z
N MET A 1 -26.36 1.98 4.76
CA MET A 1 -25.72 3.23 4.32
C MET A 1 -24.73 2.90 3.21
N PRO A 2 -24.43 3.81 2.26
CA PRO A 2 -23.42 3.54 1.23
C PRO A 2 -22.03 3.42 1.86
N ILE A 3 -21.19 2.54 1.32
CA ILE A 3 -19.78 2.40 1.72
C ILE A 3 -19.01 3.64 1.27
N LYS A 4 -18.24 4.24 2.18
CA LYS A 4 -17.33 5.36 1.91
C LYS A 4 -15.88 4.89 1.91
N LEU A 5 -15.13 5.34 0.91
CA LEU A 5 -13.74 4.96 0.69
C LEU A 5 -12.90 6.23 0.56
N VAL A 6 -11.72 6.23 1.15
CA VAL A 6 -10.64 7.18 0.81
C VAL A 6 -9.51 6.39 0.19
N HIS A 7 -9.00 6.87 -0.94
CA HIS A 7 -7.92 6.24 -1.69
C HIS A 7 -6.75 7.20 -1.82
N ILE A 8 -5.60 6.78 -1.33
CA ILE A 8 -4.32 7.48 -1.41
C ILE A 8 -3.25 6.52 -1.94
N ALA A 9 -2.16 7.08 -2.45
CA ALA A 9 -1.02 6.33 -2.99
C ALA A 9 0.24 7.19 -2.91
N ASP A 10 1.40 6.61 -3.25
CA ASP A 10 2.65 7.33 -3.48
C ASP A 10 3.07 8.23 -2.30
N LEU A 11 2.96 7.69 -1.08
CA LEU A 11 3.30 8.43 0.15
C LEU A 11 4.78 8.81 0.19
N HIS A 12 5.64 7.87 -0.24
CA HIS A 12 7.09 8.01 -0.28
C HIS A 12 7.69 8.61 1.01
N ALA A 13 7.39 8.02 2.18
CA ALA A 13 8.04 8.42 3.42
C ALA A 13 9.57 8.32 3.28
N GLY A 14 10.27 9.37 3.68
CA GLY A 14 11.72 9.54 3.50
C GLY A 14 12.12 10.24 2.20
N LYS A 15 11.16 10.71 1.38
CA LYS A 15 11.47 11.41 0.13
C LYS A 15 12.34 12.63 0.38
N THR A 16 13.43 12.70 -0.37
CA THR A 16 14.27 13.91 -0.45
C THR A 16 14.19 14.52 -1.84
N THR A 17 13.97 15.84 -1.91
CA THR A 17 13.94 16.62 -3.16
C THR A 17 15.07 17.66 -3.16
N ALA A 18 15.47 18.17 -4.33
CA ALA A 18 16.60 19.09 -4.47
C ALA A 18 17.90 18.60 -3.77
N ARG A 19 18.06 17.28 -3.63
CA ARG A 19 19.14 16.54 -2.95
C ARG A 19 19.21 16.67 -1.42
N THR A 20 18.59 17.68 -0.80
CA THR A 20 18.73 17.94 0.64
C THR A 20 17.41 18.17 1.37
N LEU A 21 16.32 18.47 0.66
CA LEU A 21 15.05 18.81 1.28
C LEU A 21 14.23 17.55 1.57
N ASN A 22 14.22 17.13 2.83
CA ASN A 22 13.34 16.07 3.33
C ASN A 22 11.87 16.54 3.28
N ARG A 23 10.97 15.68 2.79
CA ARG A 23 9.54 15.98 2.60
C ARG A 23 8.62 15.37 3.67
N ASN A 24 9.18 14.76 4.72
CA ASN A 24 8.38 14.15 5.79
C ASN A 24 7.48 15.16 6.51
N GLU A 25 7.91 16.42 6.68
CA GLU A 25 7.05 17.46 7.28
C GLU A 25 5.80 17.73 6.45
N ASP A 26 5.92 17.71 5.12
CA ASP A 26 4.78 17.89 4.23
C ASP A 26 3.89 16.64 4.21
N LEU A 27 4.50 15.45 4.23
CA LEU A 27 3.78 14.19 4.35
C LEU A 27 2.98 14.13 5.66
N ILE A 28 3.56 14.55 6.79
CA ILE A 28 2.85 14.63 8.08
C ILE A 28 1.59 15.49 7.94
N LYS A 29 1.70 16.70 7.38
CA LYS A 29 0.53 17.58 7.18
C LYS A 29 -0.53 16.94 6.31
N ALA A 30 -0.14 16.32 5.20
CA ALA A 30 -1.07 15.62 4.32
C ALA A 30 -1.75 14.43 5.03
N LEU A 31 -1.01 13.65 5.82
CA LEU A 31 -1.57 12.54 6.59
C LEU A 31 -2.48 13.00 7.73
N GLU A 32 -2.21 14.16 8.35
CA GLU A 32 -3.15 14.79 9.29
C GLU A 32 -4.47 15.16 8.62
N GLU A 33 -4.42 15.75 7.42
CA GLU A 33 -5.63 16.05 6.65
C GLU A 33 -6.41 14.77 6.31
N VAL A 34 -5.72 13.70 5.92
CA VAL A 34 -6.34 12.38 5.70
C VAL A 34 -7.00 11.88 6.99
N LYS A 35 -6.31 11.87 8.13
CA LYS A 35 -6.89 11.42 9.41
C LYS A 35 -8.14 12.20 9.78
N ASN A 36 -8.11 13.52 9.60
CA ASN A 36 -9.27 14.38 9.83
C ASN A 36 -10.43 14.00 8.90
N LEU A 37 -10.17 13.84 7.61
CA LEU A 37 -11.17 13.43 6.62
C LEU A 37 -11.81 12.08 6.98
N LEU A 38 -11.00 11.08 7.33
CA LEU A 38 -11.49 9.75 7.71
C LEU A 38 -12.49 9.82 8.87
N LYS A 39 -12.19 10.67 9.86
CA LYS A 39 -13.03 10.88 11.04
C LYS A 39 -14.28 11.69 10.73
N THR A 40 -14.16 12.82 10.04
CA THR A 40 -15.29 13.74 9.80
C THR A 40 -16.31 13.12 8.85
N GLU A 41 -15.85 12.37 7.86
CA GLU A 41 -16.73 11.74 6.87
C GLU A 41 -17.23 10.35 7.27
N MET A 42 -16.77 9.83 8.41
CA MET A 42 -17.05 8.46 8.87
C MET A 42 -16.72 7.44 7.76
N VAL A 43 -15.47 7.46 7.31
CA VAL A 43 -15.00 6.61 6.21
C VAL A 43 -14.89 5.16 6.68
N ASP A 44 -15.41 4.23 5.87
CA ASP A 44 -15.38 2.81 6.19
C ASP A 44 -14.01 2.19 5.89
N TYR A 45 -13.42 2.56 4.73
CA TYR A 45 -12.12 2.03 4.29
C TYR A 45 -11.14 3.11 3.82
N LEU A 46 -9.91 3.02 4.31
CA LEU A 46 -8.74 3.67 3.73
C LEU A 46 -8.00 2.68 2.82
N ILE A 47 -7.74 3.08 1.58
CA ILE A 47 -6.95 2.32 0.61
C ILE A 47 -5.62 3.05 0.39
N ILE A 48 -4.52 2.36 0.64
CA ILE A 48 -3.15 2.84 0.39
C ILE A 48 -2.56 2.01 -0.76
N ALA A 49 -2.51 2.60 -1.94
CA ALA A 49 -2.19 1.92 -3.19
C ALA A 49 -0.69 1.89 -3.53
N GLY A 50 0.15 1.56 -2.55
CA GLY A 50 1.59 1.37 -2.75
C GLY A 50 2.45 2.61 -2.57
N ASP A 51 3.75 2.37 -2.72
CA ASP A 51 4.84 3.34 -2.54
C ASP A 51 4.73 4.09 -1.21
N VAL A 52 4.60 3.29 -0.15
CA VAL A 52 4.52 3.75 1.25
C VAL A 52 5.82 4.43 1.66
N PHE A 53 6.95 3.82 1.29
CA PHE A 53 8.29 4.33 1.55
C PHE A 53 8.97 4.78 0.25
N ASP A 54 9.84 5.79 0.30
CA ASP A 54 10.63 6.21 -0.86
C ASP A 54 11.69 5.17 -1.25
N LYS A 55 12.10 4.32 -0.31
CA LYS A 55 13.16 3.32 -0.51
C LYS A 55 12.79 2.01 0.16
N ALA A 56 13.27 0.92 -0.43
CA ALA A 56 13.08 -0.44 0.09
C ALA A 56 13.66 -0.64 1.51
N ILE A 57 14.65 0.19 1.88
CA ILE A 57 15.20 0.29 3.24
C ILE A 57 14.94 1.73 3.71
N PRO A 58 13.78 2.00 4.33
CA PRO A 58 13.49 3.31 4.90
C PRO A 58 14.36 3.58 6.14
N ASP A 59 14.56 4.87 6.44
CA ASP A 59 15.13 5.30 7.72
C ASP A 59 14.10 5.18 8.87
N ALA A 60 14.60 5.23 10.11
CA ALA A 60 13.79 5.02 11.30
C ALA A 60 12.68 6.07 11.46
N ASP A 61 12.95 7.32 11.11
CA ASP A 61 11.97 8.41 11.22
C ASP A 61 10.81 8.20 10.24
N SER A 62 11.11 7.74 9.04
CA SER A 62 10.11 7.41 8.02
C SER A 62 9.30 6.17 8.37
N GLU A 63 9.93 5.13 8.95
CA GLU A 63 9.21 3.97 9.51
C GLU A 63 8.27 4.40 10.63
N HIS A 64 8.75 5.21 11.57
CA HIS A 64 7.97 5.69 12.70
C HIS A 64 6.76 6.51 12.25
N LEU A 65 6.95 7.46 11.33
CA LEU A 65 5.89 8.28 10.74
C LEU A 65 4.76 7.42 10.17
N ILE A 66 5.09 6.41 9.37
CA ILE A 66 4.08 5.53 8.75
C ILE A 66 3.40 4.65 9.80
N TYR A 67 4.15 4.10 10.75
CA TYR A 67 3.58 3.23 11.77
C TYR A 67 2.63 4.00 12.69
N ASP A 68 2.99 5.21 13.11
CA ASP A 68 2.14 6.07 13.93
C ASP A 68 0.85 6.43 13.17
N PHE A 69 0.97 6.85 11.91
CA PHE A 69 -0.20 7.10 11.07
C PHE A 69 -1.13 5.88 10.99
N LEU A 70 -0.60 4.70 10.71
CA LEU A 70 -1.38 3.46 10.61
C LEU A 70 -2.07 3.10 11.94
N VAL A 71 -1.35 3.21 13.06
CA VAL A 71 -1.91 2.96 14.40
C VAL A 71 -3.04 3.94 14.70
N GLU A 72 -2.83 5.23 14.45
CA GLU A 72 -3.85 6.25 14.69
C GLU A 72 -5.10 6.05 13.83
N VAL A 73 -4.94 5.75 12.54
CA VAL A 73 -6.07 5.39 11.66
C VAL A 73 -6.80 4.17 12.21
N GLY A 74 -6.07 3.12 12.59
CA GLY A 74 -6.65 1.91 13.17
C GLY A 74 -7.44 2.15 14.45
N LEU A 75 -6.99 3.08 15.30
CA LEU A 75 -7.69 3.49 16.53
C LEU A 75 -9.02 4.21 16.25
N THR A 76 -9.20 4.82 15.08
CA THR A 76 -10.50 5.39 14.68
C THR A 76 -11.55 4.33 14.33
N GLY A 77 -11.11 3.08 14.10
CA GLY A 77 -11.97 1.99 13.64
C GLY A 77 -12.08 1.87 12.11
N THR A 78 -11.51 2.82 11.36
CA THR A 78 -11.39 2.78 9.89
C THR A 78 -10.60 1.55 9.46
N LYS A 79 -11.19 0.72 8.58
CA LYS A 79 -10.49 -0.45 8.04
C LYS A 79 -9.48 0.01 7.00
N THR A 80 -8.27 -0.55 6.98
CA THR A 80 -7.25 -0.13 6.01
C THR A 80 -6.82 -1.30 5.13
N ILE A 81 -6.75 -1.06 3.81
CA ILE A 81 -6.16 -1.97 2.84
C ILE A 81 -4.88 -1.31 2.30
N LEU A 82 -3.74 -1.94 2.50
CA LEU A 82 -2.44 -1.46 2.05
C LEU A 82 -1.84 -2.48 1.08
N ILE A 83 -1.50 -2.05 -0.13
CA ILE A 83 -0.73 -2.85 -1.09
C ILE A 83 0.70 -2.31 -1.18
N GLY A 84 1.67 -3.15 -1.54
CA GLY A 84 3.05 -2.71 -1.80
C GLY A 84 3.23 -2.13 -3.19
N GLY A 85 4.01 -1.05 -3.30
CA GLY A 85 4.45 -0.48 -4.58
C GLY A 85 5.83 -0.98 -5.03
N ASN A 86 6.41 -0.34 -6.05
CA ASN A 86 7.73 -0.72 -6.59
C ASN A 86 8.90 -0.19 -5.76
N HIS A 87 8.70 0.85 -4.96
CA HIS A 87 9.70 1.34 -4.01
C HIS A 87 9.75 0.52 -2.72
N ASP A 88 8.63 -0.11 -2.37
CA ASP A 88 8.48 -0.84 -1.11
C ASP A 88 9.22 -2.18 -1.12
N SER A 89 9.75 -2.57 0.04
CA SER A 89 10.23 -3.93 0.25
C SER A 89 9.08 -4.82 0.74
N PRO A 90 8.73 -5.91 0.03
CA PRO A 90 7.73 -6.86 0.53
C PRO A 90 8.07 -7.44 1.90
N ARG A 91 9.37 -7.59 2.19
CA ARG A 91 9.83 -8.07 3.51
C ARG A 91 9.56 -7.04 4.60
N LYS A 92 9.80 -5.74 4.34
CA LYS A 92 9.52 -4.67 5.30
C LYS A 92 8.02 -4.52 5.53
N LEU A 93 7.21 -4.50 4.47
CA LEU A 93 5.75 -4.45 4.60
C LEU A 93 5.20 -5.68 5.35
N ARG A 94 5.76 -6.88 5.17
CA ARG A 94 5.39 -8.06 5.99
C ARG A 94 5.61 -7.87 7.49
N ASN A 95 6.56 -7.05 7.91
CA ASN A 95 6.80 -6.79 9.33
C ASN A 95 5.67 -5.95 9.97
N ILE A 96 4.82 -5.31 9.16
CA ILE A 96 3.62 -4.59 9.61
C ILE A 96 2.51 -5.58 9.99
N THR A 97 2.40 -6.72 9.29
CA THR A 97 1.31 -7.69 9.45
C THR A 97 1.06 -8.15 10.89
N PRO A 98 2.06 -8.54 11.71
CA PRO A 98 1.82 -9.11 13.04
C PRO A 98 1.06 -8.20 14.02
N TRP A 99 1.16 -6.88 13.87
CA TRP A 99 0.49 -5.92 14.73
C TRP A 99 -0.69 -5.23 14.05
N SER A 100 -0.60 -4.99 12.74
CA SER A 100 -1.61 -4.24 11.97
C SER A 100 -2.98 -4.92 11.90
N GLU A 101 -3.04 -6.25 11.98
CA GLU A 101 -4.32 -6.97 12.02
C GLU A 101 -5.17 -6.61 13.26
N LYS A 102 -4.53 -6.31 14.39
CA LYS A 102 -5.22 -5.86 15.62
C LYS A 102 -5.91 -4.51 15.44
N PHE A 103 -5.46 -3.75 14.45
CA PHE A 103 -5.96 -2.43 14.08
C PHE A 103 -6.84 -2.46 12.82
N LYS A 104 -7.29 -3.65 12.37
CA LYS A 104 -8.09 -3.84 11.14
C LYS A 104 -7.40 -3.33 9.87
N ILE A 105 -6.08 -3.45 9.84
CA ILE A 105 -5.26 -3.10 8.69
C ILE A 105 -4.83 -4.40 8.01
N LYS A 106 -5.15 -4.55 6.73
CA LYS A 106 -4.74 -5.67 5.90
C LYS A 106 -3.66 -5.22 4.92
N VAL A 107 -2.54 -5.91 4.95
CA VAL A 107 -1.35 -5.60 4.16
C VAL A 107 -1.13 -6.70 3.13
N PHE A 108 -1.00 -6.30 1.87
CA PHE A 108 -0.66 -7.14 0.73
C PHE A 108 0.72 -6.71 0.21
N PRO A 109 1.80 -7.26 0.80
CA PRO A 109 3.17 -6.78 0.56
C PRO A 109 3.73 -7.19 -0.81
N SER A 110 3.16 -8.22 -1.42
CA SER A 110 3.50 -8.73 -2.75
C SER A 110 2.31 -9.51 -3.30
N PHE A 111 2.21 -9.65 -4.62
CA PHE A 111 1.15 -10.43 -5.24
C PHE A 111 1.22 -11.93 -4.88
N ASP A 112 0.08 -12.50 -4.53
CA ASP A 112 -0.11 -13.93 -4.20
C ASP A 112 -1.49 -14.36 -4.71
N PHE A 113 -1.52 -15.28 -5.68
CA PHE A 113 -2.76 -15.80 -6.29
C PHE A 113 -3.73 -16.43 -5.28
N ASN A 114 -3.26 -16.87 -4.12
CA ASN A 114 -4.12 -17.48 -3.12
C ASN A 114 -4.75 -16.45 -2.17
N LYS A 115 -4.26 -15.21 -2.18
CA LYS A 115 -4.60 -14.18 -1.18
C LYS A 115 -4.96 -12.82 -1.77
N PHE A 116 -4.83 -12.63 -3.08
CA PHE A 116 -5.07 -11.33 -3.71
C PHE A 116 -6.53 -10.87 -3.61
N ILE A 117 -7.49 -11.78 -3.43
CA ILE A 117 -8.88 -11.42 -3.13
C ILE A 117 -9.10 -11.44 -1.62
N TYR A 118 -9.54 -10.31 -1.07
CA TYR A 118 -9.93 -10.19 0.33
C TYR A 118 -11.39 -9.73 0.43
N THR A 119 -12.17 -10.39 1.29
CA THR A 119 -13.53 -10.00 1.61
C THR A 119 -13.70 -9.93 3.11
N ASP A 120 -14.46 -8.95 3.58
CA ASP A 120 -14.80 -8.79 4.99
C ASP A 120 -16.31 -8.85 5.24
N GLY A 121 -17.08 -9.32 4.25
CA GLY A 121 -18.53 -9.47 4.28
C GLY A 121 -19.29 -8.23 3.78
N GLU A 122 -18.67 -7.05 3.79
CA GLU A 122 -19.28 -5.81 3.29
C GLU A 122 -18.73 -5.43 1.90
N ALA A 123 -17.43 -5.66 1.68
CA ALA A 123 -16.77 -5.38 0.42
C ALA A 123 -15.80 -6.49 0.03
N ALA A 124 -15.52 -6.60 -1.27
CA ALA A 124 -14.47 -7.44 -1.82
C ALA A 124 -13.40 -6.56 -2.49
N PHE A 125 -12.14 -6.81 -2.14
CA PHE A 125 -10.97 -6.10 -2.65
C PHE A 125 -10.11 -7.06 -3.46
N VAL A 126 -9.78 -6.65 -4.69
CA VAL A 126 -8.81 -7.32 -5.54
C VAL A 126 -7.49 -6.56 -5.42
N ASN A 127 -6.56 -7.12 -4.66
CA ASN A 127 -5.33 -6.49 -4.24
C ASN A 127 -4.23 -6.83 -5.23
N LEU A 128 -3.78 -5.83 -5.97
CA LEU A 128 -2.69 -5.94 -6.94
C LEU A 128 -1.51 -5.06 -6.53
N PRO A 129 -0.65 -5.53 -5.59
CA PRO A 129 0.64 -4.91 -5.36
C PRO A 129 1.47 -4.86 -6.65
N PHE A 130 2.48 -4.00 -6.70
CA PHE A 130 3.39 -3.97 -7.83
C PHE A 130 4.04 -5.34 -8.06
N ILE A 131 4.00 -5.82 -9.31
CA ILE A 131 4.60 -7.09 -9.72
C ILE A 131 5.75 -6.76 -10.66
N SER A 132 6.99 -6.99 -10.24
CA SER A 132 8.14 -6.73 -11.14
C SER A 132 8.08 -7.60 -12.39
N GLU A 133 8.67 -7.17 -13.50
CA GLU A 133 8.73 -7.96 -14.74
C GLU A 133 9.35 -9.35 -14.53
N ARG A 134 10.36 -9.41 -13.66
CA ARG A 134 10.96 -10.68 -13.22
C ARG A 134 9.92 -11.58 -12.56
N ALA A 135 9.16 -11.05 -11.60
CA ALA A 135 8.10 -11.80 -10.94
C ALA A 135 7.00 -12.24 -11.91
N ILE A 136 6.63 -11.41 -12.90
CA ILE A 136 5.68 -11.83 -13.94
C ILE A 136 6.22 -13.00 -14.75
N THR A 137 7.50 -12.96 -15.12
CA THR A 137 8.15 -14.07 -15.85
C THR A 137 8.16 -15.35 -15.03
N GLU A 138 8.51 -15.25 -13.75
CA GLU A 138 8.50 -16.39 -12.81
C GLU A 138 7.08 -16.96 -12.60
N LEU A 139 6.05 -16.09 -12.52
CA LEU A 139 4.66 -16.50 -12.29
C LEU A 139 3.96 -17.04 -13.55
N SER A 140 4.28 -16.51 -14.74
CA SER A 140 3.66 -16.91 -16.01
C SER A 140 4.30 -18.16 -16.62
N GLY A 141 5.53 -18.50 -16.23
CA GLY A 141 6.26 -19.65 -16.79
C GLY A 141 6.67 -19.46 -18.26
N THR A 142 6.44 -18.27 -18.83
CA THR A 142 6.79 -17.92 -20.21
C THR A 142 7.91 -16.88 -20.20
N GLU A 143 8.92 -17.05 -21.06
CA GLU A 143 9.94 -16.02 -21.23
C GLU A 143 9.30 -14.68 -21.61
N ALA A 144 9.90 -13.62 -21.08
CA ALA A 144 9.44 -12.26 -21.31
C ALA A 144 9.50 -11.92 -22.80
N ASP A 145 8.35 -11.94 -23.49
CA ASP A 145 8.26 -11.40 -24.85
C ASP A 145 8.50 -9.89 -24.80
N ALA A 146 9.70 -9.45 -25.19
CA ALA A 146 10.12 -8.05 -25.13
C ALA A 146 9.21 -7.09 -25.93
N LYS A 147 8.29 -7.62 -26.75
CA LYS A 147 7.36 -6.83 -27.56
C LYS A 147 6.04 -6.49 -26.86
N ILE A 148 5.72 -7.10 -25.72
CA ILE A 148 4.48 -6.81 -24.99
C ILE A 148 4.72 -5.87 -23.81
N THR A 149 3.78 -4.94 -23.64
CA THR A 149 3.77 -3.95 -22.56
C THR A 149 3.58 -4.59 -21.19
N TYR A 150 3.96 -3.87 -20.13
CA TYR A 150 3.70 -4.28 -18.75
C TYR A 150 2.20 -4.57 -18.50
N ALA A 151 1.31 -3.71 -19.01
CA ALA A 151 -0.13 -3.89 -18.86
C ALA A 151 -0.63 -5.19 -19.52
N GLU A 152 -0.12 -5.53 -20.71
CA GLU A 152 -0.45 -6.78 -21.39
C GLU A 152 0.06 -8.01 -20.65
N ARG A 153 1.25 -7.90 -20.02
CA ARG A 153 1.82 -8.96 -19.18
C ARG A 153 0.96 -9.22 -17.95
N ILE A 154 0.54 -8.16 -17.26
CA ILE A 154 -0.40 -8.28 -16.13
C ILE A 154 -1.74 -8.86 -16.58
N ARG A 155 -2.26 -8.43 -17.73
CA ARG A 155 -3.51 -8.99 -18.27
C ARG A 155 -3.39 -10.50 -18.50
N LYS A 156 -2.32 -10.98 -19.13
CA LYS A 156 -2.06 -12.42 -19.35
C LYS A 156 -1.83 -13.20 -18.05
N LEU A 157 -1.31 -12.53 -17.03
CA LEU A 157 -1.11 -13.13 -15.72
C LEU A 157 -2.45 -13.37 -14.99
N LEU A 158 -3.43 -12.49 -15.21
CA LEU A 158 -4.71 -12.50 -14.50
C LEU A 158 -5.84 -13.20 -15.27
N PHE A 159 -5.73 -13.35 -16.59
CA PHE A 159 -6.76 -13.91 -17.49
C PHE A 159 -6.14 -14.83 -18.54
#